data_AF-A0A7X8JJ18-F1
#
_entry.id   AF-A0A7X8JJ18-F1
#
_cell.length_a   1.000
_cell.length_b   1.000
_cell.length_c   1.000
_cell.angle_alpha   90.00
_cell.angle_beta   90.00
_cell.angle_gamma   90.00
#
_symmetry.space_group_name_H-M   'P 1'
#
loop_
_entity.id
_entity.type
_entity.pdbx_description
1 polymer ?
#
loop_
_entity_poly.entity_id
_entity_poly.type
_entity_poly.pdbx_seq_one_letter_code
_entity_poly.pdbx_strand_id
1 'polypeptide(L)' 'ASSVEIDNWIQALLNDREPLIKGEEGIAVVQIIESIYKSSETGRAVTITPYL' A
#
# COMPACT_ATOMS: atom_id res chain seq x y z
N ALA A 1 17.82 -2.08 -4.35
CA ALA A 1 16.55 -1.71 -3.68
C ALA A 1 15.35 -2.34 -4.38
N SER A 2 15.15 -2.15 -5.69
CA SER A 2 14.03 -2.76 -6.42
C SER A 2 14.08 -4.30 -6.52
N SER A 3 15.26 -4.90 -6.56
CA SER A 3 15.40 -6.36 -6.67
C SER A 3 14.86 -7.09 -5.44
N VAL A 4 15.00 -6.53 -4.22
CA VAL A 4 14.63 -7.22 -2.98
C VAL A 4 13.12 -7.47 -2.89
N GLU A 5 12.30 -6.51 -3.30
CA GLU A 5 10.84 -6.65 -3.32
C GLU A 5 10.41 -7.69 -4.37
N ILE A 6 10.98 -7.59 -5.57
CA ILE A 6 10.70 -8.53 -6.68
C ILE A 6 11.12 -9.95 -6.28
N ASP A 7 12.30 -10.12 -5.68
CA ASP A 7 12.79 -11.39 -5.17
C ASP A 7 11.85 -11.94 -4.09
N ASN A 8 11.34 -11.08 -3.19
CA ASN A 8 10.37 -11.50 -2.18
C ASN A 8 9.09 -12.06 -2.80
N TRP A 9 8.54 -11.40 -3.83
CA TRP A 9 7.34 -11.85 -4.52
C TRP A 9 7.57 -13.16 -5.28
N ILE A 10 8.70 -13.28 -5.99
CA ILE A 10 9.08 -14.53 -6.66
C ILE A 10 9.16 -15.67 -5.64
N GLN A 11 9.83 -15.44 -4.51
CA GLN A 11 9.93 -16.45 -3.44
C GLN A 11 8.58 -16.76 -2.79
N ALA A 12 7.68 -15.78 -2.67
CA ALA A 12 6.33 -16.00 -2.15
C ALA A 12 5.55 -16.97 -3.02
N LEU A 13 5.58 -16.76 -4.34
CA LEU A 13 4.95 -17.64 -5.34
C LEU A 13 5.57 -19.04 -5.35
N LEU A 14 6.89 -19.15 -5.36
CA LEU A 14 7.59 -20.44 -5.43
C LEU A 14 7.36 -21.32 -4.19
N ASN A 15 7.14 -20.70 -3.03
CA ASN A 15 7.02 -21.40 -1.75
C ASN A 15 5.59 -21.39 -1.19
N ASP A 16 4.59 -20.99 -1.97
CA ASP A 16 3.17 -20.91 -1.57
C ASP A 16 2.97 -20.22 -0.21
N ARG A 17 3.63 -19.06 -0.04
CA ARG A 17 3.50 -18.23 1.16
C ARG A 17 3.04 -16.83 0.79
N GLU A 18 2.50 -16.13 1.77
CA GLU A 18 2.22 -14.70 1.66
C GLU A 18 3.51 -13.89 1.39
N PRO A 19 3.45 -12.83 0.56
CA PRO A 19 4.54 -11.86 0.42
C PRO A 19 4.75 -11.07 1.72
N LEU A 20 5.87 -10.35 1.82
CA LEU A 20 6.20 -9.56 3.01
C LEU A 20 5.16 -8.46 3.28
N ILE A 21 4.66 -7.83 2.22
CA ILE A 21 3.56 -6.86 2.29
C ILE A 21 2.39 -7.44 1.52
N LYS A 22 1.24 -7.55 2.19
CA LYS A 22 0.02 -8.07 1.58
C LYS A 22 -0.71 -7.01 0.77
N GLY A 23 -1.56 -7.46 -0.15
CA GLY A 23 -2.38 -6.56 -0.97
C GLY A 23 -3.28 -5.65 -0.11
N GLU A 24 -3.84 -6.19 0.97
CA GLU A 24 -4.69 -5.47 1.91
C GLU A 24 -3.93 -4.33 2.62
N GLU A 25 -2.65 -4.53 2.94
CA GLU A 25 -1.82 -3.51 3.56
C GLU A 25 -1.49 -2.36 2.58
N GLY A 26 -1.48 -2.65 1.27
CA GLY A 26 -1.34 -1.64 0.22
C GLY A 26 -2.48 -0.63 0.15
N ILE A 27 -3.67 -0.98 0.66
CA ILE A 27 -4.85 -0.10 0.65
C ILE A 27 -4.60 1.18 1.44
N ALA A 28 -3.92 1.10 2.58
CA ALA A 28 -3.61 2.28 3.39
C ALA A 28 -2.75 3.30 2.62
N VAL A 29 -1.83 2.84 1.77
CA VAL A 29 -0.98 3.70 0.94
C VAL A 29 -1.80 4.41 -0.13
N VAL A 30 -2.70 3.68 -0.80
CA VAL A 30 -3.62 4.28 -1.79
C VAL A 30 -4.50 5.34 -1.14
N GLN A 31 -5.05 5.06 0.04
CA GLN A 31 -5.87 6.01 0.79
C GLN A 31 -5.10 7.29 1.17
N ILE A 32 -3.81 7.18 1.51
CA ILE A 32 -2.95 8.36 1.74
C ILE A 32 -2.84 9.20 0.47
N ILE A 33 -2.52 8.57 -0.67
CA ILE A 33 -2.35 9.27 -1.95
C ILE A 33 -3.66 9.97 -2.35
N GLU A 34 -4.80 9.27 -2.27
CA GLU A 34 -6.11 9.84 -2.57
C GLU A 34 -6.48 10.99 -1.62
N SER A 35 -6.16 10.86 -0.33
CA SER A 35 -6.41 11.90 0.67
C SER A 35 -5.58 13.16 0.43
N ILE A 36 -4.35 13.02 -0.08
CA ILE A 36 -3.51 14.15 -0.50
C ILE A 36 -4.18 14.88 -1.67
N TYR A 37 -4.61 14.17 -2.71
CA TYR A 37 -5.32 14.78 -3.83
C TYR A 37 -6.59 15.48 -3.37
N LYS A 38 -7.38 14.85 -2.48
CA LYS A 38 -8.61 15.44 -1.96
C LYS A 38 -8.36 16.66 -1.09
N SER A 39 -7.31 16.64 -0.27
CA SER A 39 -6.89 17.78 0.53
C SER A 39 -6.45 18.95 -0.35
N SER A 40 -5.68 18.68 -1.40
CA SER A 40 -5.25 19.69 -2.38
C SER A 40 -6.43 20.33 -3.12
N GLU A 41 -7.46 19.56 -3.46
CA GLU A 41 -8.68 20.07 -4.12
C GLU A 41 -9.51 20.97 -3.18
N THR A 42 -9.60 20.59 -1.91
CA THR A 42 -10.53 21.22 -0.95
C THR A 42 -9.90 22.28 -0.05
N GLY A 43 -8.57 22.31 0.03
CA GLY A 43 -7.82 23.13 0.98
C GLY A 43 -8.05 22.76 2.45
N ARG A 44 -8.55 21.55 2.74
CA ARG A 44 -8.88 21.07 4.09
C ARG A 44 -8.13 19.80 4.42
N ALA A 45 -7.93 19.55 5.72
CA ALA A 45 -7.40 18.27 6.18
C ALA A 45 -8.40 17.14 5.89
N VAL A 46 -7.90 15.98 5.48
CA VAL A 46 -8.68 14.77 5.20
C VAL A 46 -8.25 13.69 6.19
N THR A 47 -9.18 13.18 6.98
CA THR A 47 -8.92 12.11 7.95
C THR A 47 -8.90 10.76 7.24
N ILE A 48 -7.81 10.03 7.40
CA ILE A 48 -7.66 8.66 6.92
C ILE A 48 -8.15 7.72 8.03
N THR A 49 -9.15 6.90 7.73
CA THR A 49 -9.57 5.81 8.62
C THR A 49 -9.16 4.50 7.95
N PRO A 50 -8.13 3.81 8.47
CA PRO A 50 -7.75 2.51 7.93
C PRO A 50 -8.91 1.54 8.09
N TYR A 51 -9.27 0.83 7.01
CA TYR A 51 -10.08 -0.38 7.11
C TYR A 51 -9.14 -1.52 7.49
N LEU A 52 -8.80 -1.64 8.78
CA LEU A 52 -8.23 -2.80 9.46
C LEU A 52 -8.13 -2.51 10.96
#